data_AF-A0A9N8PKI4-F1
#
_entry.id   AF-A0A9N8PKI4-F1
#
_cell.length_a   1.000
_cell.length_b   1.000
_cell.length_c   1.000
_cell.angle_alpha   90.00
_cell.angle_beta   90.00
_cell.angle_gamma   90.00
#
_symmetry.space_group_name_H-M   'P 1'
#
loop_
_entity.id
_entity.type
_entity.pdbx_description
1 polymer ?
#
loop_
_entity_poly.entity_id
_entity_poly.type
_entity_poly.pdbx_seq_one_letter_code
_entity_poly.pdbx_strand_id
1 'polypeptide(L)'
;MRFHIISALLCAVGVLAAPSTPHEVNGLAISEDGKCGGSTGQTCLNSYLGDCCSKAGTCGEGAFFCGLGCQKQFGACVPTYKGKLVSQNGMCGHDVTCKGSKFGECCGKNNWWYV
;
A
#
# COMPACT_ATOMS: atom_id res chain seq x y z
N MET A 1 6.64 -47.85 51.90
CA MET A 1 6.14 -46.74 52.74
C MET A 1 7.29 -45.84 53.14
N ARG A 2 7.53 -44.73 52.43
CA ARG A 2 8.00 -43.44 53.00
C ARG A 2 8.01 -42.38 51.89
N PHE A 3 7.51 -41.22 52.26
CA PHE A 3 7.14 -40.10 51.41
C PHE A 3 8.27 -39.06 51.27
N HIS A 4 8.25 -38.39 50.11
CA HIS A 4 8.66 -37.02 49.76
C HIS A 4 10.09 -36.52 50.04
N ILE A 5 10.75 -36.04 48.97
CA ILE A 5 11.16 -34.63 48.85
C ILE A 5 11.53 -34.23 47.40
N ILE A 6 10.83 -33.20 46.91
CA ILE A 6 11.30 -32.07 46.07
C ILE A 6 11.77 -32.38 44.63
N SER A 7 10.91 -32.06 43.66
CA SER A 7 11.24 -31.03 42.66
C SER A 7 10.00 -30.72 41.85
N ALA A 8 9.56 -29.46 41.95
CA ALA A 8 8.55 -28.90 41.10
C ALA A 8 8.99 -29.08 39.64
N LEU A 9 8.29 -29.93 38.88
CA LEU A 9 8.23 -29.77 37.44
C LEU A 9 7.46 -28.47 37.20
N LEU A 10 8.22 -27.37 37.11
CA LEU A 10 7.75 -26.15 36.49
C LEU A 10 7.29 -26.51 35.08
N CYS A 11 5.99 -26.35 34.82
CA CYS A 11 5.47 -26.22 33.48
C CYS A 11 6.10 -24.95 32.87
N ALA A 12 7.31 -25.07 32.33
CA ALA A 12 7.85 -24.09 31.42
C ALA A 12 7.04 -24.18 30.13
N VAL A 13 5.93 -23.45 30.07
CA VAL A 13 5.31 -23.02 28.82
C VAL A 13 6.29 -22.07 28.14
N GLY A 14 7.34 -22.65 27.55
CA GLY A 14 8.19 -21.98 26.59
C GLY A 14 7.38 -21.83 25.31
N VAL A 15 6.65 -20.73 25.18
CA VAL A 15 6.22 -20.25 23.87
C VAL A 15 7.49 -19.86 23.12
N LEU A 16 7.98 -20.77 22.28
CA LEU A 16 8.88 -20.43 21.18
C LEU A 16 8.07 -19.57 20.21
N ALA A 17 7.98 -18.27 20.46
CA ALA A 17 7.54 -17.34 19.45
C ALA A 17 8.61 -17.38 18.34
N ALA A 18 8.25 -17.93 17.19
CA ALA A 18 9.06 -17.77 15.99
C ALA A 18 9.30 -16.27 15.76
N PRO A 19 10.47 -15.84 15.26
CA PRO A 19 10.62 -14.48 14.80
C PRO A 19 9.60 -14.29 13.67
N SER A 20 8.49 -13.60 13.96
CA SER A 20 7.64 -13.04 12.92
C SER A 20 8.55 -12.11 12.14
N THR A 21 9.00 -12.55 10.97
CA THR A 21 9.66 -11.65 10.03
C THR A 21 8.77 -10.42 9.95
N PRO A 22 9.28 -9.20 10.20
CA PRO A 22 8.47 -8.02 9.97
C PRO A 22 7.86 -8.17 8.58
N HIS A 23 6.55 -7.91 8.52
CA HIS A 23 5.77 -8.01 7.31
C HIS A 23 6.36 -6.96 6.35
N GLU A 24 7.26 -7.39 5.47
CA GLU A 24 8.12 -6.53 4.66
C GLU A 24 7.86 -6.83 3.18
N VAL A 25 7.74 -5.78 2.37
CA VAL A 25 7.55 -5.89 0.92
C VAL A 25 8.69 -5.15 0.26
N ASN A 26 9.46 -5.86 -0.58
CA ASN A 26 10.64 -5.33 -1.26
C ASN A 26 11.69 -4.71 -0.32
N GLY A 27 11.82 -5.22 0.91
CA GLY A 27 12.74 -4.71 1.93
C GLY A 27 12.30 -3.40 2.59
N LEU A 28 11.00 -3.10 2.55
CA LEU A 28 10.36 -2.01 3.27
C LEU A 28 9.28 -2.55 4.21
N ALA A 29 9.21 -1.99 5.41
CA ALA A 29 8.23 -2.39 6.43
C ALA A 29 6.83 -2.03 5.96
N ILE A 30 5.87 -2.98 6.03
CA ILE A 30 4.47 -2.65 5.80
C ILE A 30 4.02 -1.66 6.88
N SER A 31 3.44 -0.54 6.45
CA SER A 31 2.98 0.51 7.35
C SER A 31 1.78 0.05 8.17
N GLU A 32 1.91 0.12 9.49
CA GLU A 32 0.83 -0.11 10.46
C GLU A 32 0.32 1.20 11.08
N ASP A 33 1.10 2.29 10.98
CA ASP A 33 0.76 3.60 11.54
C ASP A 33 0.30 4.61 10.49
N GLY A 34 0.21 4.18 9.23
CA GLY A 34 -0.21 4.97 8.08
C GLY A 34 0.85 5.92 7.54
N LYS A 35 2.09 5.86 8.03
CA LYS A 35 3.20 6.62 7.44
C LYS A 35 3.96 5.79 6.41
N CYS A 36 4.46 6.44 5.38
CA CYS A 36 5.23 5.81 4.31
C CYS A 36 6.30 6.75 3.76
N GLY A 37 7.25 6.19 3.02
CA GLY A 37 8.30 6.95 2.37
C GLY A 37 9.71 6.63 2.89
N GLY A 38 10.71 7.19 2.23
CA GLY A 38 12.12 6.88 2.52
C GLY A 38 12.58 7.30 3.90
N SER A 39 11.95 8.31 4.51
CA SER A 39 12.27 8.77 5.86
C SER A 39 11.81 7.80 6.95
N THR A 40 10.77 7.01 6.69
CA THR A 40 10.25 6.02 7.63
C THR A 40 10.74 4.60 7.32
N GLY A 41 11.19 4.36 6.08
CA GLY A 41 11.48 3.00 5.61
C GLY A 41 10.23 2.13 5.46
N GLN A 42 9.05 2.76 5.45
CA GLN A 42 7.76 2.06 5.40
C GLN A 42 7.11 2.16 4.02
N THR A 43 6.38 1.11 3.64
CA THR A 43 5.57 1.00 2.43
C THR A 43 4.11 0.81 2.78
N CYS A 44 3.23 1.35 1.95
CA CYS A 44 1.79 1.11 2.04
C CYS A 44 1.37 -0.18 1.34
N LEU A 45 2.25 -0.82 0.55
CA LEU A 45 1.91 -2.05 -0.17
C LEU A 45 1.49 -3.15 0.80
N ASN A 46 0.30 -3.73 0.56
CA ASN A 46 -0.38 -4.70 1.40
C ASN A 46 -0.77 -4.19 2.81
N SER A 47 -0.76 -2.88 3.03
CA SER A 47 -1.27 -2.28 4.26
C SER A 47 -2.80 -2.23 4.24
N TYR A 48 -3.42 -2.54 5.38
CA TYR A 48 -4.87 -2.40 5.57
C TYR A 48 -5.35 -0.94 5.54
N LEU A 49 -4.41 0.01 5.58
CA LEU A 49 -4.68 1.45 5.50
C LEU A 49 -4.79 1.93 4.04
N GLY A 50 -4.58 1.04 3.07
CA GLY A 50 -4.58 1.32 1.64
C GLY A 50 -3.18 1.28 1.04
N ASP A 51 -3.09 0.90 -0.24
CA ASP A 51 -1.81 0.59 -0.88
C ASP A 51 -1.00 1.80 -1.37
N CYS A 52 -1.57 3.00 -1.32
CA CYS A 52 -0.98 4.17 -1.94
C CYS A 52 -0.22 5.04 -0.95
N CYS A 53 1.05 5.32 -1.23
CA CYS A 53 1.82 6.29 -0.46
C CYS A 53 1.66 7.69 -1.08
N SER A 54 0.93 8.56 -0.40
CA SER A 54 0.66 9.92 -0.86
C SER A 54 1.93 10.77 -0.95
N LYS A 55 1.83 11.91 -1.64
CA LYS A 55 2.90 12.94 -1.64
C LYS A 55 3.25 13.41 -0.24
N ALA A 56 2.29 13.36 0.70
CA ALA A 56 2.48 13.77 2.09
C ALA A 56 3.12 12.67 2.97
N GLY A 57 3.43 11.50 2.43
CA GLY A 57 4.01 10.39 3.19
C GLY A 57 2.99 9.63 4.04
N THR A 58 1.75 9.54 3.56
CA THR A 58 0.66 8.84 4.24
C THR A 58 0.03 7.76 3.37
N CYS A 59 -0.34 6.63 3.99
CA CYS A 59 -1.07 5.55 3.36
C CYS A 59 -2.56 5.87 3.21
N GLY A 60 -3.16 5.36 2.14
CA GLY A 60 -4.57 5.54 1.85
C GLY A 60 -4.95 4.99 0.48
N GLU A 61 -6.16 5.32 0.07
CA GLU A 61 -6.75 4.92 -1.20
C GLU A 61 -7.36 6.12 -1.93
N GLY A 62 -7.61 5.96 -3.23
CA GLY A 62 -8.26 6.99 -4.04
C GLY A 62 -7.31 8.11 -4.50
N ALA A 63 -7.85 9.06 -5.26
CA ALA A 63 -7.05 10.00 -6.05
C ALA A 63 -6.10 10.89 -5.22
N PHE A 64 -6.45 11.20 -3.96
CA PHE A 64 -5.60 12.00 -3.08
C PHE A 64 -4.30 11.29 -2.68
N PHE A 65 -4.37 9.96 -2.48
CA PHE A 65 -3.23 9.15 -2.07
C PHE A 65 -2.52 8.54 -3.26
N CYS A 66 -3.27 7.98 -4.19
CA CYS A 66 -2.75 7.24 -5.33
C CYS A 66 -2.43 8.12 -6.54
N GLY A 67 -2.90 9.37 -6.55
CA GLY A 67 -2.83 10.25 -7.71
C GLY A 67 -1.51 10.99 -7.86
N LEU A 68 -1.60 12.29 -8.19
CA LEU A 68 -0.43 13.11 -8.51
C LEU A 68 0.51 13.21 -7.30
N GLY A 69 1.78 12.88 -7.52
CA GLY A 69 2.80 12.93 -6.47
C GLY A 69 2.84 11.71 -5.55
N CYS A 70 2.03 10.68 -5.81
CA CYS A 70 2.15 9.39 -5.13
C CYS A 70 3.57 8.81 -5.28
N GLN A 71 4.12 8.29 -4.19
CA GLN A 71 5.49 7.81 -4.08
C GLN A 71 5.56 6.32 -4.50
N LYS A 72 5.80 6.06 -5.79
CA LYS A 72 5.76 4.72 -6.40
C LYS A 72 6.68 3.67 -5.76
N GLN A 73 7.74 4.10 -5.08
CA GLN A 73 8.66 3.18 -4.39
C GLN A 73 8.06 2.63 -3.08
N PHE A 74 7.04 3.29 -2.54
CA PHE A 74 6.45 3.00 -1.24
C PHE A 74 4.94 2.71 -1.33
N GLY A 75 4.39 2.52 -2.53
CA GLY A 75 2.96 2.26 -2.72
C GLY A 75 2.52 2.08 -4.18
N ALA A 76 1.27 1.66 -4.37
CA ALA A 76 0.66 1.40 -5.66
C ALA A 76 -0.01 2.66 -6.24
N CYS A 77 0.72 3.42 -7.05
CA CYS A 77 0.21 4.68 -7.61
C CYS A 77 -0.59 4.51 -8.90
N VAL A 78 -1.54 5.41 -9.12
CA VAL A 78 -2.24 5.55 -10.40
C VAL A 78 -1.25 6.07 -11.46
N PRO A 79 -1.25 5.49 -12.68
CA PRO A 79 -0.48 5.99 -13.80
C PRO A 79 -0.74 7.46 -14.10
N THR A 80 0.32 8.18 -14.46
CA THR A 80 0.25 9.59 -14.85
C THR A 80 0.89 9.79 -16.21
N TYR A 81 0.37 10.75 -16.99
CA TYR A 81 0.95 11.16 -18.27
C TYR A 81 1.08 12.67 -18.30
N LYS A 82 2.33 13.15 -18.42
CA LYS A 82 2.69 14.58 -18.40
C LYS A 82 1.99 15.36 -17.26
N GLY A 83 1.99 14.78 -16.06
CA GLY A 83 1.42 15.43 -14.87
C GLY A 83 -0.10 15.40 -14.74
N LYS A 84 -0.81 14.61 -15.58
CA LYS A 84 -2.26 14.36 -15.45
C LYS A 84 -2.52 12.90 -15.07
N LEU A 85 -3.62 12.65 -14.36
CA LEU A 85 -4.05 11.29 -14.00
C LEU A 85 -4.52 10.56 -15.25
N VAL A 86 -4.01 9.38 -15.51
CA VAL A 86 -4.49 8.53 -16.60
C VAL A 86 -5.78 7.84 -16.16
N SER A 87 -6.81 7.91 -17.01
CA SER A 87 -8.10 7.26 -16.74
C SER A 87 -7.95 5.75 -16.51
N GLN A 88 -8.56 5.26 -15.43
CA GLN A 88 -8.58 3.84 -15.06
C GLN A 88 -9.94 3.16 -15.29
N ASN A 89 -11.00 3.94 -15.54
CA ASN A 89 -12.38 3.47 -15.48
C ASN A 89 -13.23 3.79 -16.72
N GLY A 90 -12.64 4.36 -17.77
CA GLY A 90 -13.43 4.71 -18.95
C GLY A 90 -14.01 6.14 -18.91
N MET A 91 -13.66 6.96 -17.92
CA MET A 91 -14.07 8.36 -17.89
C MET A 91 -12.92 9.28 -18.32
N CYS A 92 -13.21 10.37 -19.01
CA CYS A 92 -12.20 11.34 -19.45
C CYS A 92 -12.71 12.78 -19.29
N GLY A 93 -11.80 13.76 -19.36
CA GLY A 93 -12.11 15.15 -18.97
C GLY A 93 -11.83 15.41 -17.49
N HIS A 94 -12.06 16.64 -17.01
CA HIS A 94 -11.82 17.06 -15.61
C HIS A 94 -10.45 16.63 -15.04
N ASP A 95 -9.36 17.10 -15.65
CA ASP A 95 -7.96 16.81 -15.25
C ASP A 95 -7.49 15.35 -15.38
N VAL A 96 -8.32 14.48 -15.97
CA VAL A 96 -7.96 13.11 -16.36
C VAL A 96 -7.59 13.06 -17.86
N THR A 97 -6.44 12.47 -18.17
CA THR A 97 -5.93 12.30 -19.54
C THR A 97 -6.27 10.93 -20.12
N CYS A 98 -6.53 10.93 -21.42
CA CYS A 98 -6.73 9.71 -22.21
C CYS A 98 -5.40 9.07 -22.63
N LYS A 99 -4.37 9.88 -22.82
CA LYS A 99 -3.04 9.37 -23.22
C LYS A 99 -2.48 8.43 -22.15
N GLY A 100 -2.12 7.22 -22.55
CA GLY A 100 -1.61 6.16 -21.67
C GLY A 100 -2.70 5.29 -21.02
N SER A 101 -3.98 5.53 -21.33
CA SER A 101 -5.07 4.70 -20.83
C SER A 101 -5.29 3.47 -21.71
N LYS A 102 -5.83 2.40 -21.12
CA LYS A 102 -6.19 1.16 -21.83
C LYS A 102 -7.46 1.27 -22.68
N PHE A 103 -8.22 2.36 -22.53
CA PHE A 103 -9.51 2.57 -23.21
C PHE A 103 -9.38 3.37 -24.52
N GLY A 104 -8.16 3.80 -24.89
CA GLY A 104 -7.85 4.52 -26.11
C GLY A 104 -7.06 5.80 -25.86
N GLU A 105 -7.03 6.71 -26.85
CA GLU A 105 -6.39 8.03 -26.71
C GLU A 105 -7.32 9.24 -26.89
N CYS A 106 -8.60 9.02 -27.23
CA CYS A 106 -9.56 10.08 -27.57
C CYS A 106 -10.66 10.21 -26.51
N CYS A 107 -10.93 11.44 -26.06
CA CYS A 107 -12.07 11.74 -25.17
C CYS A 107 -13.28 12.22 -25.98
N GLY A 108 -14.43 11.60 -25.74
CA GLY A 108 -15.70 12.04 -26.28
C GLY A 108 -16.22 13.34 -25.67
N LYS A 109 -17.12 14.03 -26.39
CA LYS A 109 -17.78 15.26 -25.91
C LYS A 109 -18.65 15.05 -24.66
N ASN A 110 -19.05 13.81 -24.38
CA ASN A 110 -19.84 13.40 -23.22
C ASN A 110 -18.98 12.89 -22.05
N ASN A 111 -17.66 13.09 -22.06
CA ASN A 111 -16.72 12.60 -21.03
C ASN A 111 -16.58 11.05 -20.97
N TRP A 112 -16.96 10.36 -22.06
CA TRP A 112 -16.79 8.92 -22.24
C TRP A 112 -15.93 8.60 -23.47
N TRP A 113 -15.41 7.37 -23.54
CA TRP A 113 -14.68 6.88 -24.71
C TRP A 113 -15.62 6.52 -25.85
N TYR A 114 -15.15 6.79 -27.07
CA TYR A 114 -15.65 6.15 -28.28
C TYR A 114 -14.52 5.24 -28.76
N VAL A 115 -14.75 3.93 -28.72
CA VAL A 115 -13.88 2.93 -29.37
C VAL A 115 -14.08 2.97 -30.88
#